data_AF-A0A5U3J7Y8-F1
#
_entry.id   AF-A0A5U3J7Y8-F1
#
_cell.length_a   1.000
_cell.length_b   1.000
_cell.length_c   1.000
_cell.angle_alpha   90.00
_cell.angle_beta   90.00
_cell.angle_gamma   90.00
#
_symmetry.space_group_name_H-M   'P 1'
#
loop_
_entity.id
_entity.type
_entity.pdbx_description
1 polymer ?
#
loop_
_entity_poly.entity_id
_entity_poly.type
_entity_poly.pdbx_seq_one_letter_code
_entity_poly.pdbx_strand_id
1 'polypeptide(L)'
;FRQITLYNVKLRGGSDEQAQREAVTDTAAALGFISAIGAVGGFFIPKAFGTSLALTGSPVGAMKIFLLFYIACVLLTWLVYGRRKPKQQ
;
A
#
# COMPACT_ATOMS: atom_id res chain seq x y z
N PHE A 1 6.01 11.18 9.15
CA PHE A 1 7.26 10.40 9.27
C PHE A 1 8.46 11.30 9.51
N ARG A 2 8.91 12.12 8.54
CA ARG A 2 10.08 13.02 8.70
C ARG A 2 10.06 13.90 9.97
N GLN A 3 8.91 14.50 10.31
CA GLN A 3 8.75 15.28 11.55
C GLN A 3 8.73 14.43 12.84
N ILE A 4 8.20 13.20 12.78
CA ILE A 4 8.10 12.30 13.95
C ILE A 4 9.47 11.70 14.28
N THR A 5 10.28 11.38 13.25
CA THR A 5 11.63 10.84 13.42
C THR A 5 12.61 11.92 13.87
N LEU A 6 12.58 13.12 13.27
CA LEU A 6 13.39 14.26 13.73
C LEU A 6 13.08 14.63 15.19
N TYR A 7 11.81 14.59 15.59
CA TYR A 7 11.39 14.85 16.95
C TYR A 7 11.88 13.77 17.94
N ASN A 8 11.72 12.48 17.62
CA ASN A 8 12.18 11.38 18.47
C ASN A 8 13.72 11.30 18.58
N VAL A 9 14.44 11.59 17.51
CA VAL A 9 15.91 11.54 17.53
C VAL A 9 16.49 12.74 18.28
N LYS A 10 15.92 13.94 18.15
CA LYS A 10 16.27 15.07 19.04
C LYS A 10 15.96 14.77 20.50
N LEU A 11 14.84 14.10 20.82
CA LEU A 11 14.48 13.69 22.18
C LEU A 11 15.41 12.62 22.77
N ARG A 12 15.98 11.75 21.92
CA ARG A 12 16.96 10.72 22.31
C ARG A 12 18.42 11.21 22.29
N GLY A 13 18.66 12.49 21.97
CA GLY A 13 20.01 13.06 21.87
C GLY A 13 20.82 12.59 20.66
N GLY A 14 20.17 11.99 19.66
CA GLY A 14 20.83 11.48 18.45
C GLY A 14 20.97 12.54 17.34
N SER A 15 21.89 12.29 16.40
CA SER A 15 22.16 13.16 15.25
C SER A 15 21.05 13.06 14.19
N ASP A 16 20.79 14.15 13.47
CA ASP A 16 19.85 14.16 12.33
C ASP A 16 20.20 13.09 11.27
N GLU A 17 21.48 12.72 11.13
CA GLU A 17 21.90 11.62 10.25
C GLU A 17 21.38 10.25 10.70
N GLN A 18 21.32 9.99 12.01
CA GLN A 18 20.82 8.72 12.56
C GLN A 18 19.31 8.60 12.33
N ALA A 19 18.58 9.71 12.52
CA ALA A 19 17.14 9.80 12.22
C ALA A 19 16.83 9.49 10.75
N GLN A 20 17.62 10.04 9.84
CA GLN A 20 17.45 9.82 8.42
C GLN A 20 17.77 8.36 8.05
N ARG A 21 18.86 7.79 8.56
CA ARG A 21 19.21 6.39 8.28
C ARG A 21 18.11 5.44 8.72
N GLU A 22 17.64 5.55 9.95
CA GLU A 22 16.59 4.66 10.50
C GLU A 22 15.29 4.75 9.70
N ALA A 23 14.83 5.98 9.39
CA ALA A 23 13.63 6.19 8.58
C ALA A 23 13.76 5.61 7.17
N VAL A 24 14.95 5.73 6.55
CA VAL A 24 15.22 5.16 5.22
C VAL A 24 15.19 3.64 5.27
N THR A 25 15.84 3.01 6.26
CA THR A 25 15.83 1.54 6.40
C THR A 25 14.42 1.00 6.63
N ASP A 26 13.63 1.61 7.52
CA ASP A 26 12.27 1.17 7.80
C ASP A 26 11.35 1.33 6.58
N THR A 27 11.47 2.46 5.88
CA THR A 27 10.69 2.70 4.66
C THR A 27 11.08 1.71 3.57
N ALA A 28 12.38 1.43 3.39
CA ALA A 28 12.87 0.46 2.42
C ALA A 28 12.36 -0.96 2.72
N ALA A 29 12.39 -1.38 3.99
CA ALA A 29 11.86 -2.67 4.41
C ALA A 29 10.35 -2.76 4.13
N ALA A 30 9.58 -1.73 4.52
CA ALA A 30 8.14 -1.68 4.28
C ALA A 30 7.80 -1.74 2.79
N LEU A 31 8.48 -0.95 1.95
CA LEU A 31 8.30 -0.97 0.50
C LEU A 31 8.65 -2.33 -0.12
N GLY A 32 9.72 -2.98 0.38
CA GLY A 32 10.08 -4.33 -0.04
C GLY A 32 8.97 -5.36 0.22
N PHE A 33 8.40 -5.35 1.43
CA PHE A 33 7.28 -6.23 1.77
C PHE A 33 6.02 -5.93 0.96
N ILE A 34 5.67 -4.65 0.79
CA ILE A 34 4.52 -4.22 -0.02
C ILE A 34 4.69 -4.68 -1.47
N SER A 35 5.90 -4.56 -2.03
CA SER A 35 6.22 -5.02 -3.38
C SER A 35 6.04 -6.53 -3.55
N ALA A 36 6.53 -7.33 -2.60
CA ALA A 36 6.37 -8.78 -2.62
C ALA A 36 4.89 -9.20 -2.61
N ILE A 37 4.06 -8.54 -1.81
CA ILE A 37 2.60 -8.78 -1.79
C ILE A 37 1.97 -8.34 -3.13
N GLY A 38 2.37 -7.20 -3.68
CA GLY A 38 1.88 -6.70 -4.97
C GLY A 38 2.16 -7.64 -6.14
N ALA A 39 3.32 -8.30 -6.14
CA ALA A 39 3.70 -9.27 -7.16
C ALA A 39 2.74 -10.47 -7.25
N VAL A 40 2.16 -10.90 -6.11
CA VAL A 40 1.14 -11.97 -6.07
C VAL A 40 -0.10 -11.57 -6.88
N GLY A 41 -0.46 -10.28 -6.87
CA GLY A 41 -1.56 -9.74 -7.68
C GLY A 41 -1.34 -9.91 -9.19
N GLY A 42 -0.10 -9.78 -9.66
CA GLY A 42 0.27 -9.95 -11.07
C GLY A 42 0.02 -11.37 -11.60
N PHE A 43 0.15 -12.40 -10.76
CA PHE A 43 -0.20 -13.77 -11.11
C PHE A 43 -1.70 -14.06 -10.94
N PHE A 44 -2.34 -13.44 -9.95
CA PHE A 44 -3.75 -13.62 -9.67
C PHE A 44 -4.64 -13.16 -10.82
N ILE A 45 -4.31 -12.03 -11.47
CA ILE A 45 -5.08 -11.45 -12.57
C ILE A 45 -5.27 -12.43 -13.76
N PRO A 46 -4.20 -12.92 -14.42
CA PRO A 46 -4.33 -13.83 -15.56
C PRO A 46 -4.98 -15.16 -15.17
N LYS A 47 -4.73 -15.67 -13.95
CA LYS A 47 -5.33 -16.91 -13.43
C LYS A 47 -6.84 -16.76 -13.20
N ALA A 48 -7.29 -15.63 -12.66
CA ALA A 48 -8.70 -15.33 -12.46
C ALA A 48 -9.45 -15.18 -13.78
N PHE A 49 -8.86 -14.50 -14.77
CA PHE A 49 -9.43 -14.42 -16.12
C PHE A 49 -9.51 -15.80 -16.78
N GLY A 50 -8.43 -16.59 -16.76
CA GLY A 50 -8.44 -17.95 -17.31
C GLY A 50 -9.50 -18.84 -16.67
N THR A 51 -9.67 -18.74 -15.35
CA THR A 51 -10.71 -19.50 -14.61
C THR A 51 -12.13 -19.01 -14.97
N SER A 52 -12.35 -17.69 -15.10
CA SER A 52 -13.65 -17.13 -15.50
C SER A 52 -14.03 -17.56 -16.92
N LEU A 53 -13.08 -17.53 -17.86
CA LEU A 53 -13.29 -17.99 -19.23
C LEU A 53 -13.58 -19.50 -19.27
N ALA A 54 -12.82 -20.31 -18.53
CA ALA A 54 -12.98 -21.76 -18.51
C ALA A 54 -14.31 -22.22 -17.88
N LEU A 55 -14.79 -21.53 -16.82
CA LEU A 55 -16.00 -21.94 -16.10
C LEU A 55 -17.29 -21.30 -16.64
N THR A 56 -17.23 -20.08 -17.18
CA THR A 56 -18.44 -19.32 -17.56
C THR A 56 -18.48 -18.92 -19.03
N GLY A 57 -17.42 -19.19 -19.80
CA GLY A 57 -17.30 -18.76 -21.19
C GLY A 57 -17.16 -17.24 -21.36
N SER A 58 -17.12 -16.47 -20.27
CA SER A 58 -17.12 -15.01 -20.28
C SER A 58 -16.18 -14.40 -19.23
N PRO A 59 -15.45 -13.32 -19.55
CA PRO A 59 -14.58 -12.61 -18.60
C PRO A 59 -15.33 -11.77 -17.56
N VAL A 60 -16.66 -11.66 -17.66
CA VAL A 60 -17.48 -10.78 -16.82
C VAL A 60 -17.35 -11.11 -15.33
N GLY A 61 -17.23 -12.40 -14.98
CA GLY A 61 -17.01 -12.83 -13.59
C GLY A 61 -15.74 -12.23 -12.97
N ALA A 62 -14.61 -12.33 -13.69
CA ALA A 62 -13.35 -11.73 -13.29
C ALA A 62 -13.43 -10.19 -13.20
N MET A 63 -14.11 -9.53 -14.16
CA MET A 63 -14.26 -8.07 -14.15
C MET A 63 -15.03 -7.56 -12.93
N LYS A 64 -16.08 -8.26 -12.47
CA LYS A 64 -16.81 -7.88 -11.25
C LYS A 64 -15.93 -7.94 -10.00
N ILE A 65 -15.05 -8.94 -9.91
CA ILE A 65 -14.09 -9.09 -8.80
C ILE A 65 -13.08 -7.93 -8.81
N PHE A 66 -12.52 -7.58 -9.98
CA PHE A 66 -11.62 -6.43 -10.09
C PHE A 66 -12.31 -5.12 -9.73
N LEU A 67 -13.55 -4.92 -10.18
CA LEU A 67 -14.32 -3.73 -9.84
C LEU A 67 -14.54 -3.60 -8.33
N LEU A 68 -14.95 -4.69 -7.66
CA LEU A 68 -15.12 -4.71 -6.21
C LEU A 68 -13.80 -4.42 -5.48
N PHE A 69 -12.69 -4.99 -5.96
CA PHE A 69 -11.36 -4.72 -5.41
C PHE A 69 -10.98 -3.24 -5.54
N TYR A 70 -11.20 -2.62 -6.71
CA TYR A 70 -10.95 -1.19 -6.90
C TYR A 70 -11.78 -0.31 -5.97
N ILE A 71 -13.08 -0.61 -5.81
CA ILE A 71 -13.94 0.13 -4.87
C ILE A 71 -13.41 0.01 -3.44
N ALA A 72 -13.00 -1.19 -3.01
CA ALA A 72 -12.39 -1.39 -1.70
C ALA A 72 -11.09 -0.58 -1.53
N CYS A 73 -10.22 -0.55 -2.54
CA CYS A 73 -8.99 0.27 -2.52
C CYS A 73 -9.29 1.77 -2.39
N VAL A 74 -10.30 2.27 -3.10
CA VAL A 74 -10.73 3.67 -2.99
C VAL A 74 -11.26 3.97 -1.59
N LEU A 75 -12.09 3.07 -1.03
CA LEU A 75 -12.61 3.22 0.33
C LEU A 75 -11.49 3.21 1.37
N LEU A 76 -10.53 2.29 1.26
CA LEU A 76 -9.36 2.26 2.14
C LEU A 76 -8.54 3.55 2.04
N THR A 77 -8.30 4.03 0.82
CA THR A 77 -7.60 5.29 0.59
C THR A 77 -8.37 6.45 1.22
N TRP A 78 -9.69 6.50 1.06
CA TRP A 78 -10.54 7.50 1.70
C TRP A 78 -10.53 7.42 3.23
N LEU A 79 -10.54 6.21 3.81
CA LEU A 79 -10.47 6.02 5.26
C LEU A 79 -9.12 6.46 5.82
N VAL A 80 -8.02 6.19 5.12
CA VAL A 80 -6.66 6.52 5.57
C VAL A 80 -6.29 7.99 5.30
N TYR A 81 -6.59 8.50 4.10
CA TYR A 81 -6.27 9.87 3.68
C TYR A 81 -7.43 10.85 3.88
N GLY A 82 -8.62 10.52 3.38
CA GLY A 82 -9.79 11.42 3.42
C GLY A 82 -10.33 11.70 4.82
N ARG A 83 -10.24 10.74 5.76
CA ARG A 83 -10.64 10.96 7.17
C ARG A 83 -9.56 11.64 8.02
N ARG A 84 -8.31 11.66 7.57
CA ARG A 84 -7.28 12.52 8.16
C ARG A 84 -7.47 13.92 7.58
N LYS A 85 -8.30 14.74 8.23
CA LYS A 85 -8.37 16.18 7.92
C LYS A 85 -6.93 16.71 7.80
N PRO A 86 -6.55 17.41 6.71
CA PRO A 86 -5.26 18.07 6.68
C PRO A 86 -5.25 19.04 7.87
N LYS A 87 -4.42 18.75 8.89
CA LYS A 87 -3.98 19.79 9.80
C LYS A 87 -3.16 20.73 8.94
N GLN A 88 -3.83 21.76 8.45
CA GLN A 88 -3.21 22.97 7.93
C GLN A 88 -2.22 23.43 9.00
N GLN A 89 -0.93 23.37 8.67
CA GLN A 89 0.13 24.01 9.42
C GLN A 89 1.16 24.53 8.43
#